data_AF-A0A8S0GQ77-F1
#
_entry.id   AF-A0A8S0GQ77-F1
#
_cell.length_a   1.000
_cell.length_b   1.000
_cell.length_c   1.000
_cell.angle_alpha   90.00
_cell.angle_beta   90.00
_cell.angle_gamma   90.00
#
_symmetry.space_group_name_H-M   'P 1'
#
loop_
_entity.id
_entity.type
_entity.pdbx_description
1 polymer ?
#
loop_
_entity_poly.entity_id
_entity_poly.type
_entity_poly.pdbx_seq_one_letter_code
_entity_poly.pdbx_strand_id
1 'polypeptide(L)'
;MQADEQASFSVDGSMSIGRLRQILDEHYSWVAAIDFSSQASRALFWYVSEEKLEPRIGQRFAEPGQDLEQPLAVARDIAQLQAALPGWSDAQSVASFLLRHPEHRHSLRRVQLAPAFPYADIQDNLIDQALLPIDLLRCKLSFFGATHFDPRSDRWVRITLYQNAPFPHELGQMAADDWSYPNLDSQEQRRACLVE
;
A
#
# COMPACT_ATOMS: atom_id res chain seq x y z
N MET A 1 -7.55 12.96 11.66
CA MET A 1 -7.42 11.50 11.82
C MET A 1 -6.55 11.26 13.04
N GLN A 2 -7.08 10.64 14.08
CA GLN A 2 -6.29 10.17 15.23
C GLN A 2 -6.56 8.67 15.33
N ALA A 3 -5.60 7.86 14.88
CA ALA A 3 -5.61 6.43 15.11
C ALA A 3 -4.70 6.15 16.31
N ASP A 4 -5.18 5.36 17.28
CA ASP A 4 -4.33 4.88 18.36
C ASP A 4 -3.51 3.68 17.86
N GLU A 5 -2.31 3.97 17.36
CA GLU A 5 -1.41 2.96 16.82
C GLU A 5 -0.86 2.00 17.90
N GLN A 6 -0.91 2.39 19.19
CA GLN A 6 -0.42 1.54 20.28
C GLN A 6 -1.38 0.40 20.60
N ALA A 7 -2.68 0.64 20.48
CA ALA A 7 -3.73 -0.33 20.79
C ALA A 7 -3.58 -1.64 19.99
N SER A 8 -3.02 -1.59 18.78
CA SER A 8 -2.88 -2.75 17.89
C SER A 8 -1.41 -3.07 17.54
N PHE A 9 -0.45 -2.50 18.26
CA PHE A 9 0.98 -2.72 17.98
C PHE A 9 1.49 -4.08 18.46
N SER A 10 0.87 -4.68 19.48
CA SER A 10 1.33 -5.96 20.02
C SER A 10 0.88 -7.12 19.14
N VAL A 11 1.75 -8.13 18.99
CA VAL A 11 1.36 -9.40 18.37
C VAL A 11 0.54 -10.19 19.38
N ASP A 12 -0.64 -10.64 18.99
CA ASP A 12 -1.39 -11.67 19.71
C ASP A 12 -0.71 -13.02 19.50
N GLY A 13 0.13 -13.40 20.47
CA GLY A 13 0.83 -14.67 20.46
C GLY A 13 -0.07 -15.89 20.67
N SER A 14 -1.29 -15.71 21.17
CA SER A 14 -2.23 -16.80 21.46
C SER A 14 -2.98 -17.28 20.21
N MET A 15 -3.02 -16.45 19.16
CA MET A 15 -3.57 -16.80 17.85
C MET A 15 -3.01 -18.14 17.37
N SER A 16 -3.88 -19.01 16.87
CA SER A 16 -3.49 -20.31 16.32
C SER A 16 -2.89 -20.15 14.92
N ILE A 17 -2.00 -21.07 14.53
CA ILE A 17 -1.45 -21.11 13.17
C ILE A 17 -2.56 -21.33 12.14
N GLY A 18 -3.60 -22.12 12.48
CA GLY A 18 -4.77 -22.29 11.63
C GLY A 18 -5.48 -20.96 11.34
N ARG A 19 -5.67 -20.12 12.37
CA ARG A 19 -6.27 -18.78 12.18
C ARG A 19 -5.36 -17.86 11.37
N LEU A 20 -4.05 -17.91 11.60
CA LEU A 20 -3.08 -17.14 10.81
C LEU A 20 -3.17 -17.48 9.31
N ARG A 21 -3.24 -18.77 8.97
CA ARG A 21 -3.40 -19.24 7.58
C ARG A 21 -4.69 -18.71 6.95
N GLN A 22 -5.81 -18.76 7.67
CA GLN A 22 -7.08 -18.20 7.18
C GLN A 22 -6.96 -16.71 6.83
N ILE A 23 -6.35 -15.91 7.73
CA ILE A 23 -6.17 -14.47 7.48
C ILE A 23 -5.25 -14.23 6.27
N LEU A 24 -4.19 -15.02 6.13
CA LEU A 24 -3.30 -14.96 4.96
C LEU A 24 -4.04 -15.28 3.66
N ASP A 25 -4.88 -16.31 3.64
CA ASP A 25 -5.66 -16.68 2.46
C ASP A 25 -6.71 -15.61 2.12
N GLU A 26 -7.39 -15.06 3.12
CA GLU A 26 -8.43 -14.04 2.97
C GLU A 26 -7.86 -12.69 2.49
N HIS A 27 -6.74 -12.23 3.05
CA HIS A 27 -6.24 -10.86 2.83
C HIS A 27 -4.97 -10.76 1.99
N TYR A 28 -4.24 -11.87 1.81
CA TYR A 28 -2.94 -11.89 1.13
C TYR A 28 -2.84 -12.96 0.03
N SER A 29 -3.96 -13.53 -0.42
CA SER A 29 -3.97 -14.48 -1.54
C SER A 29 -3.37 -13.91 -2.83
N TRP A 30 -3.43 -12.60 -3.04
CA TRP A 30 -2.80 -11.90 -4.17
C TRP A 30 -1.27 -12.06 -4.21
N VAL A 31 -0.62 -12.28 -3.06
CA VAL A 31 0.83 -12.44 -2.97
C VAL A 31 1.31 -13.69 -3.71
N ALA A 32 0.48 -14.74 -3.76
CA ALA A 32 0.81 -15.99 -4.44
C ALA A 32 1.03 -15.83 -5.96
N ALA A 33 0.56 -14.73 -6.55
CA ALA A 33 0.78 -14.42 -7.97
C ALA A 33 2.17 -13.85 -8.27
N ILE A 34 2.97 -13.50 -7.25
CA ILE A 34 4.26 -12.84 -7.42
C ILE A 34 5.41 -13.83 -7.26
N ASP A 35 6.22 -13.99 -8.30
CA ASP A 35 7.43 -14.83 -8.27
C ASP A 35 8.64 -14.05 -7.74
N PHE A 36 9.01 -14.26 -6.48
CA PHE A 36 10.20 -13.67 -5.86
C PHE A 36 11.51 -14.42 -6.12
N SER A 37 11.53 -15.46 -6.98
CA SER A 37 12.76 -16.14 -7.35
C SER A 37 13.60 -15.34 -8.35
N SER A 38 12.94 -14.49 -9.15
CA SER A 38 13.61 -13.70 -10.17
C SER A 38 14.40 -12.51 -9.60
N GLN A 39 15.41 -12.06 -10.35
CA GLN A 39 16.14 -10.84 -10.02
C GLN A 39 15.26 -9.59 -10.25
N ALA A 40 14.44 -9.59 -11.30
CA ALA A 40 13.56 -8.46 -11.64
C ALA A 40 12.55 -8.16 -10.53
N SER A 41 11.92 -9.18 -9.96
CA SER A 41 10.91 -9.03 -8.90
C SER A 41 11.48 -8.61 -7.54
N ARG A 42 12.81 -8.51 -7.41
CA ARG A 42 13.50 -8.04 -6.21
C ARG A 42 14.52 -6.95 -6.53
N ALA A 43 14.40 -6.32 -7.70
CA ALA A 43 15.41 -5.41 -8.23
C ALA A 43 15.58 -4.15 -7.40
N LEU A 44 14.54 -3.73 -6.68
CA LEU A 44 14.54 -2.48 -5.94
C LEU A 44 14.61 -2.69 -4.43
N PHE A 45 15.03 -1.65 -3.71
CA PHE A 45 14.86 -1.53 -2.26
C PHE A 45 14.54 -0.08 -1.90
N TRP A 46 13.72 0.11 -0.86
CA TRP A 46 13.36 1.44 -0.37
C TRP A 46 14.24 1.83 0.80
N TYR A 47 14.69 3.08 0.85
CA TYR A 47 15.46 3.63 1.97
C TYR A 47 15.02 5.07 2.27
N VAL A 48 15.42 5.61 3.41
CA VAL A 48 15.23 7.03 3.73
C VAL A 48 16.56 7.75 3.59
N SER A 49 16.57 8.83 2.80
CA SER A 49 17.76 9.69 2.69
C SER A 49 17.98 10.48 3.98
N GLU A 50 19.19 10.44 4.53
CA GLU A 50 19.55 11.22 5.73
C GLU A 50 19.41 12.73 5.49
N GLU A 51 19.85 13.23 4.33
CA GLU A 51 19.83 14.66 4.03
C GLU A 51 18.42 15.23 3.84
N LYS A 52 17.54 14.46 3.19
CA LYS A 52 16.21 14.96 2.76
C LYS A 52 15.04 14.38 3.55
N LEU A 53 15.28 13.34 4.35
CA LEU A 53 14.25 12.62 5.11
C LEU A 53 13.06 12.16 4.25
N GLU A 54 13.33 11.87 2.98
CA GLU A 54 12.35 11.41 1.99
C GLU A 54 12.61 9.95 1.61
N PRO A 55 11.56 9.16 1.31
CA PRO A 55 11.71 7.82 0.77
C PRO A 55 12.39 7.87 -0.61
N ARG A 56 13.33 6.96 -0.81
CA ARG A 56 14.12 6.79 -2.02
C ARG A 56 14.11 5.32 -2.44
N ILE A 57 14.40 5.08 -3.71
CA ILE A 57 14.50 3.75 -4.30
C ILE A 57 15.93 3.58 -4.81
N GLY A 58 16.57 2.47 -4.43
CA GLY A 58 17.85 2.04 -4.97
C GLY A 58 17.75 0.73 -5.74
N GLN A 59 18.70 0.46 -6.63
CA GLN A 59 18.81 -0.80 -7.39
C GLN A 59 19.61 -1.83 -6.59
N ARG A 60 18.96 -2.87 -6.06
CA ARG A 60 19.52 -3.88 -5.15
C ARG A 60 20.79 -4.56 -5.68
N PHE A 61 20.86 -4.78 -6.99
CA PHE A 61 21.95 -5.53 -7.62
C PHE A 61 23.01 -4.64 -8.30
N ALA A 62 22.84 -3.32 -8.26
CA ALA A 62 23.74 -2.37 -8.91
C ALA A 62 24.26 -1.28 -7.95
N GLU A 63 23.57 -1.05 -6.83
CA GLU A 63 23.89 0.00 -5.87
C GLU A 63 24.10 -0.60 -4.47
N PRO A 64 25.04 -0.05 -3.67
CA PRO A 64 25.12 -0.38 -2.25
C PRO A 64 23.90 0.18 -1.48
N GLY A 65 23.69 -0.29 -0.26
CA GLY A 65 22.69 0.30 0.66
C GLY A 65 21.45 -0.56 0.91
N GLN A 66 21.38 -1.78 0.39
CA GLN A 66 20.29 -2.72 0.72
C GLN A 66 20.16 -2.99 2.23
N ASP A 67 21.23 -2.82 3.01
CA ASP A 67 21.22 -2.98 4.47
C ASP A 67 20.41 -1.88 5.18
N LEU A 68 20.09 -0.79 4.48
CA LEU A 68 19.25 0.31 4.94
C LEU A 68 17.78 0.17 4.47
N GLU A 69 17.44 -0.99 3.90
CA GLU A 69 16.10 -1.26 3.37
C GLU A 69 15.01 -1.07 4.43
N GLN A 70 14.02 -0.27 4.11
CA GLN A 70 12.81 -0.09 4.90
C GLN A 70 11.88 -1.29 4.74
N PRO A 71 11.04 -1.61 5.75
CA PRO A 71 10.10 -2.74 5.72
C PRO A 71 8.85 -2.43 4.87
N LEU A 72 9.08 -2.09 3.60
CA LEU A 72 8.07 -1.75 2.58
C LEU A 72 7.91 -2.86 1.53
N ALA A 73 8.74 -3.91 1.58
CA ALA A 73 8.62 -5.09 0.74
C ALA A 73 7.56 -6.08 1.25
N VAL A 74 6.35 -5.59 1.54
CA VAL A 74 5.28 -6.35 2.23
C VAL A 74 4.97 -7.66 1.52
N ALA A 75 4.80 -7.63 0.20
CA ALA A 75 4.52 -8.84 -0.59
C ALA A 75 5.61 -9.92 -0.41
N ARG A 76 6.89 -9.53 -0.47
CA ARG A 76 8.03 -10.44 -0.24
C ARG A 76 8.00 -11.00 1.18
N ASP A 77 7.82 -10.13 2.16
CA ASP A 77 7.89 -10.50 3.58
C ASP A 77 6.71 -11.41 3.99
N ILE A 78 5.56 -11.26 3.34
CA ILE A 78 4.40 -12.15 3.48
C ILE A 78 4.65 -13.48 2.78
N ALA A 79 5.20 -13.47 1.56
CA ALA A 79 5.56 -14.71 0.85
C ALA A 79 6.56 -15.55 1.65
N GLN A 80 7.55 -14.92 2.28
CA GLN A 80 8.50 -15.58 3.17
C GLN A 80 7.83 -16.16 4.41
N LEU A 81 6.91 -15.41 5.05
CA LEU A 81 6.10 -15.92 6.16
C LEU A 81 5.28 -17.15 5.72
N GLN A 82 4.56 -17.08 4.60
CA GLN A 82 3.78 -18.20 4.06
C GLN A 82 4.66 -19.42 3.80
N ALA A 83 5.88 -19.23 3.28
CA ALA A 83 6.83 -20.30 3.02
C ALA A 83 7.43 -20.94 4.29
N ALA A 84 7.39 -20.27 5.44
CA ALA A 84 7.87 -20.78 6.72
C ALA A 84 6.79 -21.54 7.53
N LEU A 85 5.51 -21.40 7.15
CA LEU A 85 4.40 -22.08 7.83
C LEU A 85 4.28 -23.59 7.59
N PRO A 86 4.69 -24.19 6.46
CA PRO A 86 4.62 -25.63 6.27
C PRO A 86 5.31 -26.40 7.40
N GLY A 87 4.68 -27.49 7.87
CA GLY A 87 5.19 -28.30 8.99
C GLY A 87 4.72 -27.86 10.38
N TRP A 88 4.13 -26.67 10.52
CA TRP A 88 3.46 -26.25 11.75
C TRP A 88 2.02 -26.75 11.81
N SER A 89 1.63 -27.33 12.95
CA SER A 89 0.25 -27.77 13.20
C SER A 89 -0.67 -26.57 13.43
N ASP A 90 -1.90 -26.63 12.91
CA ASP A 90 -2.89 -25.56 13.05
C ASP A 90 -3.20 -25.21 14.51
N ALA A 91 -3.10 -26.18 15.42
CA ALA A 91 -3.37 -25.99 16.85
C ALA A 91 -2.23 -25.28 17.60
N GLN A 92 -1.04 -25.16 17.01
CA GLN A 92 0.07 -24.46 17.64
C GLN A 92 -0.19 -22.94 17.65
N SER A 93 0.41 -22.27 18.63
CA SER A 93 0.31 -20.81 18.76
C SER A 93 1.32 -20.08 17.88
N VAL A 94 0.94 -18.88 17.45
CA VAL A 94 1.83 -17.90 16.82
C VAL A 94 3.05 -17.60 17.68
N ALA A 95 2.89 -17.55 19.02
CA ALA A 95 4.02 -17.36 19.93
C ALA A 95 5.07 -18.47 19.77
N SER A 96 4.63 -19.74 19.69
CA SER A 96 5.54 -20.87 19.48
C SER A 96 6.27 -20.76 18.13
N PHE A 97 5.58 -20.29 17.09
CA PHE A 97 6.17 -20.03 15.78
C PHE A 97 7.24 -18.93 15.82
N LEU A 98 6.91 -17.77 16.37
CA LEU A 98 7.83 -16.62 16.44
C LEU A 98 9.04 -16.86 17.34
N LEU A 99 8.98 -17.79 18.29
CA LEU A 99 10.16 -18.21 19.05
C LEU A 99 11.20 -18.93 18.17
N ARG A 100 10.76 -19.60 17.09
CA ARG A 100 11.65 -20.27 16.13
C ARG A 100 11.96 -19.42 14.90
N HIS A 101 11.04 -18.53 14.54
CA HIS A 101 11.11 -17.66 13.35
C HIS A 101 10.90 -16.18 13.72
N PRO A 102 11.79 -15.58 14.53
CA PRO A 102 11.66 -14.20 14.98
C PRO A 102 11.65 -13.17 13.83
N GLU A 103 12.27 -13.50 12.69
CA GLU A 103 12.32 -12.68 11.48
C GLU A 103 10.93 -12.30 10.94
N HIS A 104 9.90 -13.11 11.19
CA HIS A 104 8.54 -12.86 10.70
C HIS A 104 7.69 -11.99 11.63
N ARG A 105 8.22 -11.52 12.76
CA ARG A 105 7.45 -10.76 13.75
C ARG A 105 6.73 -9.55 13.16
N HIS A 106 7.39 -8.80 12.27
CA HIS A 106 6.82 -7.62 11.64
C HIS A 106 5.72 -7.97 10.63
N SER A 107 5.96 -8.95 9.76
CA SER A 107 4.96 -9.44 8.80
C SER A 107 3.72 -9.97 9.52
N LEU A 108 3.92 -10.75 10.57
CA LEU A 108 2.83 -11.36 11.32
C LEU A 108 1.96 -10.29 12.00
N ARG A 109 2.57 -9.24 12.56
CA ARG A 109 1.81 -8.10 13.09
C ARG A 109 0.93 -7.47 12.02
N ARG A 110 1.44 -7.25 10.80
CA ARG A 110 0.62 -6.72 9.67
C ARG A 110 -0.55 -7.64 9.36
N VAL A 111 -0.31 -8.95 9.29
CA VAL A 111 -1.37 -9.94 9.04
C VAL A 111 -2.46 -9.86 10.10
N GLN A 112 -2.11 -9.72 11.38
CA GLN A 112 -3.10 -9.61 12.45
C GLN A 112 -3.96 -8.33 12.39
N LEU A 113 -3.47 -7.28 11.72
CA LEU A 113 -4.21 -6.03 11.50
C LEU A 113 -5.16 -6.10 10.31
N ALA A 114 -4.86 -6.92 9.30
CA ALA A 114 -5.59 -6.96 8.04
C ALA A 114 -7.12 -7.14 8.17
N PRO A 115 -7.65 -7.97 9.10
CA PRO A 115 -9.10 -8.10 9.29
C PRO A 115 -9.79 -6.81 9.75
N ALA A 116 -9.12 -5.98 10.55
CA ALA A 116 -9.65 -4.71 11.03
C ALA A 116 -9.39 -3.54 10.04
N PHE A 117 -8.35 -3.67 9.23
CA PHE A 117 -7.89 -2.60 8.34
C PHE A 117 -7.59 -3.16 6.93
N PRO A 118 -8.62 -3.46 6.11
CA PRO A 118 -8.46 -4.14 4.82
C PRO A 118 -7.65 -3.34 3.78
N TYR A 119 -7.47 -2.04 3.99
CA TYR A 119 -6.68 -1.14 3.13
C TYR A 119 -5.37 -0.69 3.78
N ALA A 120 -4.87 -1.38 4.81
CA ALA A 120 -3.65 -1.00 5.53
C ALA A 120 -2.36 -1.21 4.73
N ASP A 121 -2.37 -2.15 3.77
CA ASP A 121 -1.23 -2.45 2.91
C ASP A 121 -1.54 -2.10 1.45
N ILE A 122 -0.51 -1.63 0.74
CA ILE A 122 -0.55 -1.51 -0.72
C ILE A 122 -0.36 -2.91 -1.31
N GLN A 123 -1.34 -3.38 -2.06
CA GLN A 123 -1.33 -4.71 -2.69
C GLN A 123 -0.59 -4.67 -4.04
N ASP A 124 0.74 -4.59 -3.99
CA ASP A 124 1.61 -4.61 -5.17
C ASP A 124 3.04 -5.08 -4.80
N ASN A 125 3.85 -5.45 -5.79
CA ASN A 125 5.27 -5.72 -5.61
C ASN A 125 6.07 -4.40 -5.62
N LEU A 126 6.17 -3.77 -4.46
CA LEU A 126 6.90 -2.50 -4.30
C LEU A 126 8.43 -2.61 -4.44
N ILE A 127 8.97 -3.77 -4.78
CA ILE A 127 10.40 -3.96 -5.05
C ILE A 127 10.68 -4.51 -6.45
N ASP A 128 9.67 -4.55 -7.31
CA ASP A 128 9.80 -5.00 -8.70
C ASP A 128 10.55 -3.98 -9.57
N GLN A 129 11.33 -4.45 -10.54
CA GLN A 129 11.97 -3.60 -11.53
C GLN A 129 10.97 -2.74 -12.32
N ALA A 130 9.76 -3.26 -12.54
CA ALA A 130 8.69 -2.59 -13.27
C ALA A 130 7.85 -1.63 -12.42
N LEU A 131 8.15 -1.48 -11.11
CA LEU A 131 7.42 -0.56 -10.23
C LEU A 131 7.45 0.87 -10.81
N LEU A 132 6.27 1.49 -10.84
CA LEU A 132 6.10 2.90 -11.18
C LEU A 132 5.75 3.70 -9.90
N PRO A 133 6.70 4.44 -9.28
CA PRO A 133 6.44 5.16 -8.04
C PRO A 133 5.33 6.22 -8.16
N ILE A 134 5.06 6.67 -9.38
CA ILE A 134 3.94 7.56 -9.71
C ILE A 134 2.58 6.95 -9.34
N ASP A 135 2.41 5.62 -9.34
CA ASP A 135 1.14 4.98 -8.98
C ASP A 135 0.86 5.10 -7.48
N LEU A 136 1.90 4.96 -6.64
CA LEU A 136 1.81 5.26 -5.22
C LEU A 136 1.50 6.74 -4.96
N LEU A 137 2.13 7.63 -5.72
CA LEU A 137 1.90 9.06 -5.61
C LEU A 137 0.47 9.43 -6.01
N ARG A 138 -0.07 8.85 -7.08
CA ARG A 138 -1.46 9.02 -7.52
C ARG A 138 -2.44 8.55 -6.44
N CYS A 139 -2.22 7.36 -5.88
CA CYS A 139 -2.99 6.83 -4.76
C CYS A 139 -2.98 7.82 -3.59
N LYS A 140 -1.80 8.23 -3.12
CA LYS A 140 -1.66 9.19 -2.02
C LYS A 140 -2.37 10.52 -2.31
N LEU A 141 -2.18 11.09 -3.50
CA LEU A 141 -2.76 12.38 -3.88
C LEU A 141 -4.27 12.35 -4.01
N SER A 142 -4.86 11.19 -4.35
CA SER A 142 -6.32 11.04 -4.43
C SER A 142 -7.01 11.33 -3.09
N PHE A 143 -6.37 10.97 -1.96
CA PHE A 143 -6.87 11.30 -0.62
C PHE A 143 -6.85 12.81 -0.30
N PHE A 144 -6.06 13.60 -1.03
CA PHE A 144 -5.94 15.05 -0.87
C PHE A 144 -6.83 15.84 -1.85
N GLY A 145 -7.79 15.19 -2.51
CA GLY A 145 -8.68 15.83 -3.47
C GLY A 145 -8.02 16.13 -4.82
N ALA A 146 -6.94 15.43 -5.16
CA ALA A 146 -6.34 15.50 -6.48
C ALA A 146 -7.18 14.74 -7.52
N THR A 147 -7.46 15.41 -8.63
CA THR A 147 -8.12 14.89 -9.83
C THR A 147 -7.25 15.15 -11.07
N HIS A 148 -7.68 14.65 -12.23
CA HIS A 148 -6.99 14.81 -13.53
C HIS A 148 -5.49 14.49 -13.48
N PHE A 149 -5.15 13.24 -13.15
CA PHE A 149 -3.78 12.75 -13.17
C PHE A 149 -3.25 12.65 -14.61
N ASP A 150 -2.38 13.57 -14.97
CA ASP A 150 -1.70 13.64 -16.27
C ASP A 150 -0.21 13.31 -16.07
N PRO A 151 0.20 12.04 -16.26
CA PRO A 151 1.58 11.62 -16.08
C PRO A 151 2.46 12.23 -17.17
N ARG A 152 3.62 12.71 -16.77
CA ARG A 152 4.58 13.38 -17.64
C ARG A 152 5.91 12.66 -17.71
N SER A 153 6.20 11.84 -16.71
CA SER A 153 7.20 10.77 -16.70
C SER A 153 6.81 9.75 -15.62
N ASP A 154 7.59 8.70 -15.45
CA ASP A 154 7.39 7.67 -14.40
C ASP A 154 7.56 8.21 -12.97
N ARG A 155 8.01 9.47 -12.83
CA ARG A 155 8.27 10.14 -11.54
C ARG A 155 7.63 11.52 -11.43
N TRP A 156 6.97 12.01 -12.48
CA TRP A 156 6.34 13.32 -12.48
C TRP A 156 4.91 13.25 -13.00
N VAL A 157 3.96 13.70 -12.19
CA VAL A 157 2.53 13.76 -12.51
C VAL A 157 2.02 15.18 -12.31
N ARG A 158 1.24 15.66 -13.28
CA ARG A 158 0.46 16.89 -13.13
C ARG A 158 -0.92 16.52 -12.59
N ILE A 159 -1.42 17.28 -11.63
CA ILE A 159 -2.73 17.10 -11.00
C ILE A 159 -3.50 18.41 -10.98
N THR A 160 -4.81 18.31 -10.78
CA THR A 160 -5.68 19.43 -10.37
C THR A 160 -6.17 19.15 -8.95
N LEU A 161 -6.05 20.10 -8.03
CA LEU A 161 -6.58 19.94 -6.67
C LEU A 161 -7.97 20.57 -6.56
N TYR A 162 -8.87 19.91 -5.82
CA TYR A 162 -10.19 20.43 -5.46
C TYR A 162 -11.02 20.90 -6.65
N GLN A 163 -10.88 20.20 -7.78
CA GLN A 163 -11.69 20.52 -8.95
C GLN A 163 -13.18 20.37 -8.61
N ASN A 164 -13.96 21.39 -9.00
CA ASN A 164 -15.40 21.48 -8.74
C ASN A 164 -15.79 21.56 -7.25
N ALA A 165 -14.82 21.70 -6.33
CA ALA A 165 -15.13 21.86 -4.90
C ALA A 165 -15.86 23.18 -4.64
N PRO A 166 -16.86 23.19 -3.75
CA PRO A 166 -17.57 24.42 -3.38
C PRO A 166 -16.67 25.41 -2.65
N PHE A 167 -16.92 26.69 -2.88
CA PHE A 167 -16.40 27.76 -2.04
C PHE A 167 -17.03 27.73 -0.64
N PRO A 168 -16.40 28.35 0.38
CA PRO A 168 -16.91 28.33 1.75
C PRO A 168 -18.37 28.79 1.91
N HIS A 169 -18.84 29.72 1.07
CA HIS A 169 -20.21 30.22 1.11
C HIS A 169 -21.23 29.29 0.43
N GLU A 170 -20.77 28.32 -0.36
CA GLU A 170 -21.59 27.34 -1.11
C GLU A 170 -21.74 26.02 -0.32
N LEU A 171 -20.90 25.78 0.70
CA LEU A 171 -20.90 24.55 1.51
C LEU A 171 -22.26 24.19 2.12
N GLY A 172 -23.08 25.19 2.46
CA GLY A 172 -24.42 24.98 3.02
C GLY A 172 -25.53 24.77 1.97
N GLN A 173 -25.20 24.90 0.68
CA GLN A 173 -26.16 24.90 -0.42
C GLN A 173 -25.99 23.71 -1.38
N MET A 174 -24.90 22.94 -1.24
CA MET A 174 -24.56 21.81 -2.09
C MET A 174 -24.56 20.50 -1.30
N ALA A 175 -24.85 19.39 -1.98
CA ALA A 175 -24.68 18.06 -1.40
C ALA A 175 -23.19 17.79 -1.16
N ALA A 176 -22.84 17.25 0.02
CA ALA A 176 -21.46 17.17 0.49
C ALA A 176 -20.57 16.19 -0.29
N ASP A 177 -21.16 15.21 -0.97
CA ASP A 177 -20.41 14.02 -1.42
C ASP A 177 -20.11 13.99 -2.94
N ASP A 178 -20.82 14.77 -3.75
CA ASP A 178 -20.73 14.67 -5.22
C ASP A 178 -20.02 15.85 -5.90
N TRP A 179 -19.54 16.84 -5.14
CA TRP A 179 -18.94 18.05 -5.72
C TRP A 179 -17.78 17.77 -6.67
N SER A 180 -17.01 16.70 -6.44
CA SER A 180 -15.87 16.35 -7.29
C SER A 180 -16.26 15.89 -8.70
N TYR A 181 -17.49 15.40 -8.87
CA TYR A 181 -18.02 14.92 -10.14
C TYR A 181 -18.83 16.02 -10.83
N PRO A 182 -18.62 16.27 -12.13
CA PRO A 182 -19.46 17.20 -12.87
C PRO A 182 -20.88 16.65 -12.96
N ASN A 183 -21.90 17.50 -12.72
CA ASN A 183 -23.31 17.15 -12.97
C ASN A 183 -23.47 16.69 -14.43
N LEU A 184 -24.23 15.62 -14.67
CA LEU A 184 -24.43 15.07 -16.01
C LEU A 184 -24.96 16.13 -17.00
N ASP A 185 -25.83 17.03 -16.54
CA ASP A 185 -26.36 18.16 -17.34
C ASP A 185 -25.29 19.17 -17.79
N SER A 186 -24.20 19.31 -17.02
CA SER A 186 -23.08 20.20 -17.34
C SER A 186 -22.11 19.62 -18.39
N GLN A 187 -22.16 18.30 -18.62
CA GLN A 187 -21.35 17.65 -19.66
C GLN A 187 -21.93 17.87 -21.07
N GLU A 188 -23.26 17.96 -21.21
CA GLU A 188 -23.90 18.27 -22.49
C GLU A 188 -23.57 19.70 -22.96
N GLN A 189 -23.53 20.66 -22.04
CA GLN A 189 -23.13 22.04 -22.34
C GLN A 189 -21.66 22.16 -22.79
N ARG A 190 -20.74 21.37 -22.21
CA ARG A 190 -19.33 21.34 -22.65
C ARG A 190 -19.13 20.72 -24.03
N ARG A 191 -19.94 19.72 -24.42
CA ARG A 191 -19.91 19.17 -25.79
C ARG A 191 -20.40 20.17 -26.83
N ALA A 192 -21.34 21.04 -26.47
CA ALA A 192 -21.82 22.09 -27.36
C ALA A 192 -20.76 23.20 -27.61
N CYS A 193 -19.91 23.51 -26.63
CA CYS A 193 -18.85 24.52 -26.77
C CYS A 193 -17.56 24.03 -27.44
N LEU A 194 -17.41 22.73 -27.72
CA LEU A 194 -16.22 22.17 -28.40
C LEU A 194 -16.43 21.97 -29.91
N VAL A 195 -17.56 22.45 -30.44
CA VAL A 195 -17.85 22.51 -31.88
C VAL A 195 -17.88 23.99 -32.29
N GLU A 196 -16.72 24.63 -32.29
CA GLU A 196 -16.36 25.81 -33.11
C GLU A 196 -14.84 25.84 -33.33
#